data_AF-A0A7X2SYY6-F1
#
_entry.id   AF-A0A7X2SYY6-F1
#
_cell.length_a   1.000
_cell.length_b   1.000
_cell.length_c   1.000
_cell.angle_alpha   90.00
_cell.angle_beta   90.00
_cell.angle_gamma   90.00
#
_symmetry.space_group_name_H-M   'P 1'
#
loop_
_entity.id
_entity.type
_entity.pdbx_description
1 polymer ?
#
loop_
_entity_poly.entity_id
_entity_poly.type
_entity_poly.pdbx_seq_one_letter_code
_entity_poly.pdbx_strand_id
1 'polypeptide(L)'
;ASICRAARLPLRFPGSPETWHSMVDFTDATLLADATIWAARTSDARNQAFNINNGDLWRWSELWPVIAAWFELEIAPPVSLSFRQLFQDYRALWREIAAAAALLQPDILALSDGVFADFVFGWDYDMFG
;
A
#
# COMPACT_ATOMS: atom_id res chain seq x y z
N ALA A 1 -2.18 8.03 -5.57
CA ALA A 1 -2.56 8.11 -6.99
C ALA A 1 -3.51 9.27 -7.29
N SER A 2 -4.68 9.41 -6.63
CA SER A 2 -5.61 10.53 -6.91
C SER A 2 -4.97 11.92 -6.81
N ILE A 3 -4.09 12.12 -5.84
CA ILE A 3 -3.29 13.36 -5.71
C ILE A 3 -2.43 13.58 -6.95
N CYS A 4 -1.72 12.57 -7.44
CA CYS A 4 -0.92 12.65 -8.67
C CYS A 4 -1.80 13.01 -9.88
N ARG A 5 -2.98 12.39 -10.01
CA ARG A 5 -3.94 12.72 -11.07
C ARG A 5 -4.38 14.18 -11.03
N ALA A 6 -4.78 14.67 -9.85
CA ALA A 6 -5.17 16.07 -9.67
C ALA A 6 -4.02 17.05 -9.95
N ALA A 7 -2.81 16.70 -9.52
CA ALA A 7 -1.59 17.48 -9.74
C ALA A 7 -0.99 17.32 -11.15
N ARG A 8 -1.57 16.47 -12.00
CA ARG A 8 -1.05 16.11 -13.35
C ARG A 8 0.39 15.60 -13.30
N LEU A 9 0.69 14.80 -12.29
CA LEU A 9 1.98 14.14 -12.11
C LEU A 9 1.87 12.65 -12.48
N PRO A 10 2.93 12.04 -13.05
CA PRO A 10 2.98 10.60 -13.23
C PRO A 10 3.01 9.89 -11.86
N LEU A 11 2.58 8.64 -11.83
CA LEU A 11 2.65 7.80 -10.64
C LEU A 11 4.05 7.17 -10.51
N ARG A 12 4.91 7.80 -9.72
CA ARG A 12 6.24 7.26 -9.41
C ARG A 12 6.17 6.27 -8.26
N PHE A 13 6.91 5.16 -8.39
CA PHE A 13 7.13 4.26 -7.26
C PHE A 13 7.97 4.97 -6.19
N PRO A 14 7.53 5.01 -4.92
CA PRO A 14 8.10 5.83 -3.86
C PRO A 14 9.30 5.19 -3.14
N GLY A 15 9.92 4.16 -3.71
CA GLY A 15 11.05 3.41 -3.14
C GLY A 15 12.29 3.39 -4.04
N SER A 16 13.31 2.66 -3.60
CA SER A 16 14.55 2.50 -4.37
C SER A 16 14.38 1.50 -5.52
N PRO A 17 15.33 1.43 -6.48
CA PRO A 17 15.34 0.37 -7.51
C PRO A 17 15.40 -1.04 -6.92
N GLU A 18 16.04 -1.23 -5.77
CA GLU A 18 16.09 -2.51 -5.05
C GLU A 18 14.70 -2.88 -4.52
N THR A 19 14.02 -1.97 -3.82
CA THR A 19 12.62 -2.16 -3.38
C THR A 19 11.70 -2.45 -4.56
N TRP A 20 11.88 -1.75 -5.68
CA TRP A 20 11.07 -1.95 -6.90
C TRP A 20 11.13 -3.39 -7.42
N HIS A 21 12.27 -4.03 -7.23
CA HIS A 21 12.53 -5.38 -7.66
C HIS A 21 12.48 -6.40 -6.52
N SER A 22 12.17 -6.05 -5.26
CA SER A 22 12.09 -7.04 -4.19
C SER A 22 10.85 -7.93 -4.32
N MET A 23 10.97 -9.18 -3.88
CA MET A 23 9.84 -10.11 -3.73
C MET A 23 9.13 -9.83 -2.41
N VAL A 24 7.82 -9.80 -2.44
CA VAL A 24 6.97 -9.58 -1.27
C VAL A 24 5.80 -10.56 -1.27
N ASP A 25 5.34 -10.92 -0.07
CA ASP A 25 4.03 -11.52 0.16
C ASP A 25 3.09 -10.51 0.85
N PHE A 26 1.80 -10.84 0.89
CA PHE A 26 0.86 -10.20 1.80
C PHE A 26 -0.24 -11.17 2.19
N THR A 27 -0.98 -10.77 3.21
CA THR A 27 -2.18 -11.48 3.65
C THR A 27 -3.39 -10.64 3.33
N ASP A 28 -4.29 -11.18 2.52
CA ASP A 28 -5.61 -10.59 2.35
C ASP A 28 -6.35 -10.51 3.69
N ALA A 29 -7.07 -9.41 3.93
CA ALA A 29 -7.72 -9.17 5.21
C ALA A 29 -8.89 -10.15 5.46
N THR A 30 -9.60 -10.57 4.41
CA THR A 30 -10.66 -11.57 4.53
C THR A 30 -10.05 -12.94 4.79
N LEU A 31 -8.96 -13.31 4.12
CA LEU A 31 -8.22 -14.53 4.41
C LEU A 31 -7.75 -14.57 5.87
N LEU A 32 -7.19 -13.47 6.38
CA LEU A 32 -6.77 -13.39 7.78
C LEU A 32 -7.95 -13.53 8.76
N ALA A 33 -9.10 -12.94 8.45
CA ALA A 33 -10.32 -13.07 9.25
C ALA A 33 -10.82 -14.53 9.25
N ASP A 34 -10.86 -15.17 8.09
CA ASP A 34 -11.27 -16.56 7.94
C ASP A 34 -10.32 -17.52 8.67
N ALA A 35 -9.01 -17.28 8.57
CA ALA A 35 -8.00 -18.03 9.33
C ALA A 35 -8.17 -17.85 10.84
N THR A 36 -8.53 -16.65 11.29
CA THR A 36 -8.81 -16.38 12.71
C THR A 36 -10.04 -17.16 13.19
N ILE A 37 -11.11 -17.18 12.40
CA ILE A 37 -12.32 -17.97 12.71
C ILE A 37 -12.02 -19.47 12.71
N TRP A 38 -11.24 -19.94 11.74
CA TRP A 38 -10.80 -21.32 11.66
C TRP A 38 -9.99 -21.74 12.90
N ALA A 39 -9.00 -20.94 13.29
CA ALA A 39 -8.15 -21.21 14.45
C ALA A 39 -8.98 -21.25 15.75
N ALA A 40 -9.98 -20.38 15.87
CA ALA A 40 -10.88 -20.36 17.04
C ALA A 40 -11.80 -21.60 17.14
N ARG A 41 -12.11 -22.25 16.00
CA ARG A 41 -13.07 -23.36 15.93
C ARG A 41 -12.44 -24.75 15.85
N THR A 42 -11.16 -24.83 15.53
CA THR A 42 -10.46 -26.10 15.28
C THR A 42 -9.72 -26.56 16.54
N SER A 43 -10.03 -27.76 17.03
CA SER A 43 -9.38 -28.34 18.23
C SER A 43 -7.86 -28.42 18.09
N ASP A 44 -7.40 -28.80 16.90
CA ASP A 44 -5.99 -29.08 16.63
C ASP A 44 -5.17 -27.80 16.42
N ALA A 45 -5.85 -26.66 16.21
CA ALA A 45 -5.23 -25.35 16.09
C ALA A 45 -4.99 -24.68 17.46
N ARG A 46 -5.45 -25.29 18.57
CA ARG A 46 -5.30 -24.71 19.91
C ARG A 46 -3.84 -24.60 20.33
N ASN A 47 -3.50 -23.45 20.88
CA ASN A 47 -2.14 -23.13 21.37
C ASN A 47 -1.04 -23.31 20.31
N GLN A 48 -1.39 -23.14 19.03
CA GLN A 48 -0.45 -23.15 17.93
C GLN A 48 -0.26 -21.75 17.36
N ALA A 49 0.92 -21.50 16.78
CA ALA A 49 1.19 -20.31 15.99
C ALA A 49 1.18 -20.71 14.50
N PHE A 50 0.46 -19.97 13.67
CA PHE A 50 0.40 -20.19 12.23
C PHE A 50 0.76 -18.90 11.50
N ASN A 51 1.62 -19.01 10.49
CA ASN A 51 1.75 -17.97 9.48
C ASN A 51 0.57 -18.08 8.52
N ILE A 52 -0.01 -16.94 8.14
CA ILE A 52 -1.10 -16.86 7.17
C ILE A 52 -0.69 -15.84 6.12
N ASN A 53 -0.55 -16.27 4.88
CA ASN A 53 -0.31 -15.44 3.70
C ASN A 53 -1.15 -15.97 2.52
N ASN A 54 -1.17 -15.24 1.41
CA ASN A 54 -1.94 -15.63 0.23
C ASN A 54 -1.37 -16.85 -0.51
N GLY A 55 -0.13 -17.27 -0.20
CA GLY A 55 0.56 -18.38 -0.83
C GLY A 55 1.29 -18.04 -2.13
N ASP A 56 1.32 -16.77 -2.52
CA ASP A 56 2.03 -16.26 -3.71
C ASP A 56 3.06 -15.17 -3.37
N LEU A 57 3.98 -14.95 -4.30
CA LEU A 57 5.01 -13.91 -4.25
C LEU A 57 4.87 -13.02 -5.48
N TRP A 58 5.12 -11.73 -5.31
CA TRP A 58 5.08 -10.74 -6.38
C TRP A 58 6.11 -9.64 -6.14
N ARG A 59 6.35 -8.80 -7.15
CA ARG A 59 7.24 -7.63 -7.05
C ARG A 59 6.46 -6.35 -7.21
N TRP A 60 6.93 -5.27 -6.58
CA TRP A 60 6.36 -3.94 -6.80
C TRP A 60 6.34 -3.54 -8.28
N SER A 61 7.36 -3.95 -9.03
CA SER A 61 7.42 -3.77 -10.49
C SER A 61 6.27 -4.40 -11.29
N GLU A 62 5.61 -5.42 -10.73
CA GLU A 62 4.47 -6.10 -11.35
C GLU A 62 3.14 -5.46 -10.93
N LEU A 63 3.00 -5.09 -9.65
CA LEU A 63 1.76 -4.51 -9.11
C LEU A 63 1.58 -3.03 -9.48
N TRP A 64 2.65 -2.25 -9.46
CA TRP A 64 2.55 -0.80 -9.61
C TRP A 64 1.97 -0.35 -10.96
N PRO A 65 2.30 -0.99 -12.11
CA PRO A 65 1.63 -0.71 -13.37
C PRO A 65 0.12 -0.99 -13.32
N VAL A 66 -0.33 -2.00 -12.58
CA VAL A 66 -1.76 -2.31 -12.40
C VAL A 66 -2.46 -1.19 -11.62
N ILE A 67 -1.84 -0.70 -10.55
CA ILE A 67 -2.33 0.46 -9.80
C ILE A 67 -2.40 1.69 -10.70
N ALA A 68 -1.34 1.97 -11.46
CA ALA A 68 -1.29 3.12 -12.37
C ALA A 68 -2.40 3.06 -13.43
N ALA A 69 -2.60 1.90 -14.05
CA ALA A 69 -3.64 1.66 -15.04
C ALA A 69 -5.05 1.87 -14.46
N TRP A 70 -5.31 1.36 -13.24
CA TRP A 70 -6.58 1.56 -12.55
C TRP A 70 -6.91 3.05 -12.33
N PHE A 71 -5.90 3.86 -12.04
CA PHE A 71 -6.05 5.30 -11.85
C PHE A 71 -5.92 6.13 -13.14
N GLU A 72 -5.69 5.48 -14.28
CA GLU A 72 -5.43 6.12 -15.60
C GLU A 72 -4.21 7.05 -15.56
N LEU A 73 -3.13 6.61 -14.93
CA LEU A 73 -1.89 7.37 -14.79
C LEU A 73 -0.74 6.70 -15.56
N GLU A 74 0.11 7.54 -16.16
CA GLU A 74 1.42 7.10 -16.63
C GLU A 74 2.35 6.83 -15.44
N ILE A 75 3.20 5.81 -15.57
CA ILE A 75 4.29 5.55 -14.62
C ILE A 75 5.55 6.32 -15.04
N ALA A 76 6.35 6.69 -14.05
CA ALA A 76 7.69 7.24 -14.27
C ALA A 76 8.70 6.51 -13.37
N PRO A 77 10.01 6.64 -13.65
CA PRO A 77 11.04 5.91 -12.89
C PRO A 77 10.90 6.09 -11.37
N PRO A 78 11.22 5.05 -10.58
CA PRO A 78 11.21 5.11 -9.12
C PRO A 78 11.99 6.30 -8.56
N VAL A 79 11.54 6.82 -7.43
CA VAL A 79 12.23 7.84 -6.66
C VAL A 79 11.87 7.66 -5.19
N SER A 80 12.86 7.74 -4.31
CA SER A 80 12.63 7.70 -2.87
C SER A 80 11.85 8.94 -2.44
N LEU A 81 10.67 8.72 -1.87
CA LEU A 81 9.78 9.79 -1.38
C LEU A 81 9.39 9.50 0.06
N SER A 82 9.14 10.55 0.85
CA SER A 82 8.50 10.40 2.15
C SER A 82 7.00 10.68 2.02
N PHE A 83 6.18 9.66 2.24
CA PHE A 83 4.73 9.79 2.37
C PHE A 83 4.35 10.70 3.52
N ARG A 84 5.09 10.67 4.63
CA ARG A 84 4.85 11.61 5.73
C ARG A 84 4.93 13.06 5.25
N GLN A 85 5.95 13.40 4.47
CA GLN A 85 6.08 14.75 3.91
C GLN A 85 5.01 15.02 2.83
N LEU A 86 4.81 14.08 1.89
CA LEU A 86 3.83 14.22 0.81
C LEU A 86 2.41 14.44 1.33
N PHE A 87 1.99 13.72 2.38
CA PHE A 87 0.66 13.89 2.94
C PHE A 87 0.48 15.23 3.65
N GLN A 88 1.54 15.82 4.19
CA GLN A 88 1.51 17.19 4.71
C GLN A 88 1.39 18.19 3.54
N ASP A 89 2.27 18.08 2.55
CA ASP A 89 2.37 19.01 1.42
C ASP A 89 1.10 19.05 0.59
N TYR A 90 0.50 17.88 0.36
CA TYR A 90 -0.71 17.74 -0.47
C TYR A 90 -2.02 17.67 0.34
N ARG A 91 -1.99 17.94 1.66
CA ARG A 91 -3.18 17.89 2.52
C ARG A 91 -4.31 18.80 2.04
N ALA A 92 -3.96 20.01 1.58
CA ALA A 92 -4.94 20.96 1.05
C ALA A 92 -5.57 20.43 -0.25
N LEU A 93 -4.75 19.92 -1.18
CA LEU A 93 -5.23 19.32 -2.42
C LEU A 93 -6.14 18.11 -2.16
N TRP A 94 -5.80 17.28 -1.16
CA TRP A 94 -6.66 16.16 -0.78
C TRP A 94 -8.04 16.62 -0.31
N ARG A 95 -8.13 17.71 0.46
CA ARG A 95 -9.43 18.27 0.90
C ARG A 95 -10.29 18.69 -0.30
N GLU A 96 -9.69 19.28 -1.31
CA GLU A 96 -10.39 19.65 -2.55
C GLU A 96 -10.89 18.41 -3.30
N ILE A 97 -10.05 17.39 -3.46
CA ILE A 97 -10.42 16.11 -4.08
C ILE A 97 -11.57 15.46 -3.30
N ALA A 98 -11.45 15.40 -1.97
CA ALA A 98 -12.44 14.79 -1.10
C ALA A 98 -13.77 15.51 -1.15
N ALA A 99 -13.78 16.84 -1.17
CA ALA A 99 -14.99 17.63 -1.33
C ALA A 99 -15.65 17.39 -2.70
N ALA A 100 -14.87 17.43 -3.78
CA ALA A 100 -15.37 17.23 -5.14
C ALA A 100 -15.95 15.82 -5.37
N ALA A 101 -15.35 14.80 -4.75
CA ALA A 101 -15.79 13.41 -4.85
C ALA A 101 -16.71 12.96 -3.69
N ALA A 102 -17.14 13.89 -2.83
CA ALA A 102 -17.95 13.62 -1.64
C ALA A 102 -17.41 12.47 -0.75
N LEU A 103 -16.10 12.41 -0.55
CA LEU A 103 -15.45 11.39 0.29
C LEU A 103 -15.75 11.64 1.77
N LEU A 104 -15.91 10.55 2.53
CA LEU A 104 -16.25 10.60 3.95
C LEU A 104 -15.18 11.30 4.80
N GLN A 105 -13.89 11.11 4.48
CA GLN A 105 -12.78 11.65 5.24
C GLN A 105 -11.99 12.67 4.40
N PRO A 106 -12.21 13.98 4.63
CA PRO A 106 -11.53 15.03 3.88
C PRO A 106 -10.10 15.30 4.35
N ASP A 107 -9.67 14.75 5.48
CA ASP A 107 -8.32 14.94 6.00
C ASP A 107 -7.47 13.70 5.79
N ILE A 108 -6.48 13.78 4.88
CA ILE A 108 -5.59 12.65 4.58
C ILE A 108 -4.81 12.19 5.81
N LEU A 109 -4.48 13.12 6.72
CA LEU A 109 -3.74 12.79 7.95
C LEU A 109 -4.60 12.06 8.99
N ALA A 110 -5.92 12.11 8.87
CA ALA A 110 -6.81 11.27 9.67
C ALA A 110 -6.92 9.84 9.11
N LEU A 111 -6.54 9.63 7.83
CA LEU A 111 -6.46 8.31 7.22
C LEU A 111 -5.10 7.64 7.48
N SER A 112 -4.02 8.41 7.35
CA SER A 112 -2.64 7.93 7.54
C SER A 112 -1.68 9.09 7.77
N ASP A 113 -0.71 8.91 8.67
CA ASP A 113 0.41 9.84 8.88
C ASP A 113 1.59 9.58 7.91
N GLY A 114 1.48 8.57 7.04
CA GLY A 114 2.49 8.19 6.07
C GLY A 114 3.63 7.32 6.60
N VAL A 115 3.76 7.14 7.92
CA VAL A 115 4.93 6.45 8.50
C VAL A 115 4.95 4.97 8.14
N PHE A 116 3.78 4.31 8.14
CA PHE A 116 3.69 2.90 7.74
C PHE A 116 4.01 2.71 6.25
N ALA A 117 3.61 3.64 5.40
CA ALA A 117 3.96 3.59 3.98
C ALA A 117 5.47 3.76 3.78
N ASP A 118 6.09 4.74 4.46
CA ASP A 118 7.54 4.93 4.43
C ASP A 118 8.30 3.67 4.90
N PHE A 119 7.77 2.96 5.89
CA PHE A 119 8.32 1.68 6.34
C PHE A 119 8.22 0.59 5.28
N VAL A 120 7.04 0.35 4.69
CA VAL A 120 6.81 -0.70 3.69
C VAL A 120 7.60 -0.46 2.41
N PHE A 121 7.63 0.78 1.91
CA PHE A 121 8.36 1.13 0.69
C PHE A 121 9.86 1.40 0.92
N GLY A 122 10.32 1.27 2.17
CA GLY A 122 11.71 1.47 2.56
C GLY A 122 12.55 0.18 2.57
N TRP A 123 11.95 -1.00 2.41
CA TRP A 123 12.69 -2.26 2.39
C TRP A 123 13.49 -2.44 1.10
N ASP A 124 14.77 -2.77 1.19
CA ASP A 124 15.67 -3.02 0.06
C ASP A 124 16.03 -4.51 -0.11
N TYR A 125 15.26 -5.39 0.53
CA TYR A 125 15.42 -6.84 0.50
C TYR A 125 14.07 -7.53 0.31
N ASP A 126 14.10 -8.82 -0.03
CA ASP A 126 12.90 -9.61 -0.18
C ASP A 126 12.20 -9.82 1.18
N MET A 127 10.88 -9.61 1.21
CA MET A 127 10.06 -9.58 2.41
C MET A 127 8.88 -10.55 2.28
N PHE A 128 9.13 -11.82 2.62
CA PHE A 128 8.14 -12.90 2.63
C PHE A 128 8.52 -13.95 3.69
N GLY A 129 7.56 -14.76 4.15
CA GLY A 129 7.79 -15.73 5.25
C GLY A 129 6.86 -16.93 5.28
#